data_AF-A0A920HEA3-F1
#
_entry.id   AF-A0A920HEA3-F1
#
_cell.length_a   1.000
_cell.length_b   1.000
_cell.length_c   1.000
_cell.angle_alpha   90.00
_cell.angle_beta   90.00
_cell.angle_gamma   90.00
#
_symmetry.space_group_name_H-M   'P 1'
#
loop_
_entity.id
_entity.type
_entity.pdbx_description
1 polymer ?
#
loop_
_entity_poly.entity_id
_entity_poly.type
_entity_poly.pdbx_seq_one_letter_code
_entity_poly.pdbx_strand_id
1 'polypeptide(L)'
;MKVKILVDAEEYEVQNAIDELVLKMMKKYNRGNEAYIYNTVQLYRWDRINYLKKLIRDRGDFRLGFKLVRGAYMEKERQLAKENDYQSPICKSKHETDNNFNKALRFLFSNIKGVDIFVASHNEESNYLVLEMMDKYSLKNDSNNIWFCQLYGMGDNITFNLSKKGYNVAKILPFGPVKNLIPYLVRRAQENSSVGGQTNRELKYLKKELIRRNS
;
A
#
# COMPACT_ATOMS: atom_id res chain seq x y z
N MET A 1 17.87 -17.89 -2.39
CA MET A 1 17.20 -16.63 -1.96
C MET A 1 15.70 -16.79 -2.15
N LYS A 2 14.89 -16.56 -1.12
CA LYS A 2 13.42 -16.61 -1.26
C LYS A 2 12.91 -15.19 -1.54
N VAL A 3 12.30 -14.98 -2.70
CA VAL A 3 11.88 -13.67 -3.19
C VAL A 3 10.40 -13.45 -2.90
N LYS A 4 10.04 -12.27 -2.39
CA LYS A 4 8.64 -11.86 -2.19
C LYS A 4 8.09 -11.28 -3.49
N ILE A 5 6.93 -11.78 -3.90
CA ILE A 5 6.22 -11.41 -5.13
C ILE A 5 4.96 -10.65 -4.73
N LEU A 6 4.90 -9.37 -5.10
CA LEU A 6 3.77 -8.50 -4.85
C LEU A 6 3.03 -8.33 -6.18
N VAL A 7 1.81 -8.87 -6.25
CA VAL A 7 0.97 -8.77 -7.44
C VAL A 7 0.19 -7.47 -7.37
N ASP A 8 0.35 -6.63 -8.39
CA ASP A 8 -0.33 -5.34 -8.44
C ASP A 8 -1.84 -5.49 -8.65
N ALA A 9 -2.57 -4.49 -8.17
CA ALA A 9 -4.00 -4.35 -8.33
C ALA A 9 -4.27 -3.32 -9.41
N GLU A 10 -5.25 -3.61 -10.26
CA GLU A 10 -5.57 -2.83 -11.46
C GLU A 10 -6.99 -2.25 -11.33
N GLU A 11 -7.67 -2.00 -12.44
CA GLU A 11 -9.03 -1.46 -12.45
C GLU A 11 -10.05 -2.42 -11.82
N TYR A 12 -11.15 -1.86 -11.33
CA TYR A 12 -12.23 -2.56 -10.63
C TYR A 12 -12.74 -3.79 -11.39
N GLU A 13 -12.91 -3.67 -12.71
CA GLU A 13 -13.46 -4.69 -13.59
C GLU A 13 -12.65 -5.99 -13.58
N VAL A 14 -11.31 -5.89 -13.57
CA VAL A 14 -10.40 -7.06 -13.63
C VAL A 14 -9.97 -7.54 -12.24
N GLN A 15 -10.14 -6.70 -11.21
CA GLN A 15 -9.55 -6.94 -9.90
C GLN A 15 -10.04 -8.24 -9.23
N ASN A 16 -11.28 -8.67 -9.47
CA ASN A 16 -11.78 -9.92 -8.89
C ASN A 16 -11.02 -11.14 -9.43
N ALA A 17 -10.70 -11.16 -10.74
CA ALA A 17 -9.93 -12.25 -11.34
C ALA A 17 -8.50 -12.30 -10.79
N ILE A 18 -7.89 -11.13 -10.59
CA ILE A 18 -6.58 -11.00 -9.94
C ILE A 18 -6.65 -11.52 -8.50
N ASP A 19 -7.63 -11.07 -7.71
CA ASP A 19 -7.81 -11.48 -6.32
C ASP A 19 -7.91 -13.01 -6.18
N GLU A 20 -8.70 -13.66 -7.03
CA GLU A 20 -8.87 -15.12 -7.04
C GLU A 20 -7.60 -15.86 -7.41
N LEU A 21 -6.91 -15.41 -8.46
CA LEU A 21 -5.64 -16.00 -8.90
C LEU A 21 -4.60 -15.89 -7.79
N VAL A 22 -4.45 -14.71 -7.19
CA VAL A 22 -3.45 -14.47 -6.15
C VAL A 22 -3.79 -15.26 -4.90
N LEU A 23 -5.06 -15.38 -4.50
CA LEU A 23 -5.47 -16.22 -3.38
C LEU A 23 -5.11 -17.70 -3.62
N LYS A 24 -5.30 -18.22 -4.84
CA LYS A 24 -4.87 -19.56 -5.21
C LYS A 24 -3.36 -19.73 -5.09
N MET A 25 -2.59 -18.71 -5.49
CA MET A 25 -1.12 -18.72 -5.35
C MET A 25 -0.67 -18.64 -3.88
N MET A 26 -1.33 -17.84 -3.03
CA MET A 26 -1.08 -17.81 -1.59
C MET A 26 -1.32 -19.17 -0.96
N LYS A 27 -2.46 -19.80 -1.26
CA LYS A 27 -2.77 -21.18 -0.80
C LYS A 27 -1.70 -22.17 -1.21
N LYS A 28 -1.08 -22.02 -2.39
CA LYS A 28 -0.04 -22.93 -2.86
C LYS A 28 1.31 -22.66 -2.18
N TYR A 29 1.73 -21.40 -2.07
CA TYR A 29 3.12 -21.05 -1.78
C TYR A 29 3.38 -20.40 -0.41
N ASN A 30 2.37 -19.78 0.22
CA ASN A 30 2.54 -19.15 1.54
C ASN A 30 2.38 -20.17 2.67
N ARG A 31 3.21 -21.22 2.63
CA ARG A 31 3.25 -22.28 3.64
C ARG A 31 4.35 -21.99 4.66
N GLY A 32 4.06 -22.25 5.94
CA GLY A 32 4.99 -22.01 7.04
C GLY A 32 4.83 -20.63 7.68
N ASN A 33 5.96 -19.99 8.03
CA ASN A 33 5.98 -18.85 8.95
C ASN A 33 6.06 -17.46 8.28
N GLU A 34 6.19 -17.38 6.97
CA GLU A 34 6.23 -16.11 6.22
C GLU A 34 5.43 -16.20 4.91
N ALA A 35 4.93 -15.06 4.42
CA ALA A 35 4.34 -14.98 3.09
C ALA A 35 5.40 -14.67 2.01
N TYR A 36 5.18 -15.21 0.82
CA TYR A 36 5.95 -14.87 -0.40
C TYR A 36 5.08 -14.26 -1.48
N ILE A 37 3.82 -14.66 -1.57
CA ILE A 37 2.85 -14.09 -2.50
C ILE A 37 1.99 -13.08 -1.76
N TYR A 38 1.91 -11.87 -2.30
CA TYR A 38 1.15 -10.76 -1.74
C TYR A 38 0.15 -10.25 -2.75
N ASN A 39 -1.09 -10.03 -2.31
CA ASN A 39 -2.12 -9.40 -3.12
C ASN A 39 -2.18 -7.91 -2.78
N THR A 40 -2.27 -7.05 -3.79
CA THR A 40 -2.46 -5.62 -3.57
C THR A 40 -3.93 -5.32 -3.27
N VAL A 41 -4.20 -4.63 -2.16
CA VAL A 41 -5.55 -4.26 -1.73
C VAL A 41 -5.69 -2.75 -1.81
N GLN A 42 -6.54 -2.29 -2.72
CA GLN A 42 -6.77 -0.86 -2.95
C GLN A 42 -7.87 -0.32 -2.02
N LEU A 43 -7.49 0.39 -0.97
CA LEU A 43 -8.38 0.81 0.11
C LEU A 43 -9.18 2.09 -0.20
N TYR A 44 -9.03 2.64 -1.40
CA TYR A 44 -9.98 3.58 -1.99
C TYR A 44 -11.31 2.92 -2.34
N ARG A 45 -11.40 1.58 -2.38
CA ARG A 45 -12.64 0.84 -2.62
C ARG A 45 -13.35 0.58 -1.29
N TRP A 46 -14.62 0.95 -1.22
CA TRP A 46 -15.39 0.86 0.02
C TRP A 46 -15.65 -0.58 0.47
N ASP A 47 -15.56 -1.56 -0.44
CA ASP A 47 -15.86 -2.98 -0.17
C ASP A 47 -14.68 -3.77 0.45
N ARG A 48 -13.45 -3.22 0.40
CA ARG A 48 -12.23 -3.99 0.69
C ARG A 48 -12.06 -4.40 2.16
N ILE A 49 -12.68 -3.70 3.11
CA ILE A 49 -12.69 -4.15 4.51
C ILE A 49 -13.43 -5.48 4.66
N ASN A 50 -14.57 -5.63 3.98
CA ASN A 50 -15.34 -6.87 4.02
C ASN A 50 -14.59 -8.01 3.33
N TYR A 51 -13.90 -7.71 2.23
CA TYR A 51 -12.98 -8.63 1.57
C TYR A 51 -11.88 -9.14 2.51
N LEU A 52 -11.18 -8.23 3.21
CA LEU A 52 -10.14 -8.61 4.18
C LEU A 52 -10.71 -9.48 5.32
N LYS A 53 -11.86 -9.12 5.86
CA LYS A 53 -12.56 -9.91 6.90
C LYS A 53 -12.86 -11.32 6.42
N LYS A 54 -13.40 -11.47 5.21
CA LYS A 54 -13.69 -12.77 4.59
C LYS A 54 -12.42 -13.61 4.47
N LEU A 55 -11.33 -13.04 3.94
CA LEU A 55 -10.08 -13.77 3.77
C LEU A 55 -9.47 -14.23 5.09
N ILE A 56 -9.48 -13.38 6.12
CA ILE A 56 -8.97 -13.72 7.45
C ILE A 56 -9.77 -14.87 8.06
N ARG A 57 -11.10 -14.82 7.96
CA ARG A 57 -11.99 -15.87 8.45
C ARG A 57 -11.78 -17.20 7.70
N ASP A 58 -11.64 -17.14 6.37
CA ASP A 58 -11.61 -18.31 5.50
C ASP A 58 -10.17 -18.81 5.20
N ARG A 59 -9.16 -18.29 5.89
CA ARG A 59 -7.73 -18.52 5.61
C ARG A 59 -7.33 -20.00 5.72
N GLY A 60 -7.81 -20.75 6.70
CA GLY A 60 -7.24 -22.08 6.97
C GLY A 60 -5.72 -22.03 7.23
N ASP A 61 -5.00 -23.05 6.75
CA ASP A 61 -3.57 -23.26 7.06
C ASP A 61 -2.61 -22.73 5.97
N PHE A 62 -2.65 -21.43 5.73
CA PHE A 62 -1.64 -20.69 4.97
C PHE A 62 -1.57 -19.25 5.46
N ARG A 63 -0.57 -18.49 5.01
CA ARG A 63 -0.43 -17.07 5.39
C ARG A 63 -0.98 -16.15 4.32
N LEU A 64 -1.66 -15.09 4.76
CA LEU A 64 -2.15 -14.04 3.88
C LEU A 64 -1.10 -12.95 3.73
N GLY A 65 -0.71 -12.63 2.49
CA GLY A 65 0.17 -11.50 2.18
C GLY A 65 -0.62 -10.34 1.60
N PHE A 66 -0.58 -9.16 2.19
CA PHE A 66 -1.28 -7.99 1.65
C PHE A 66 -0.33 -6.83 1.38
N LYS A 67 -0.40 -6.24 0.19
CA LYS A 67 0.16 -4.91 -0.09
C LYS A 67 -0.97 -3.89 -0.03
N LEU A 68 -1.02 -3.10 1.03
CA LEU A 68 -2.07 -2.11 1.25
C LEU A 68 -1.71 -0.81 0.54
N VAL A 69 -2.55 -0.38 -0.39
CA VAL A 69 -2.43 0.91 -1.09
C VAL A 69 -3.74 1.68 -0.93
N ARG A 70 -3.72 2.99 -1.18
CA ARG A 70 -4.97 3.74 -1.39
C ARG A 70 -5.59 3.33 -2.72
N GLY A 71 -4.89 3.56 -3.82
CA GLY A 71 -5.33 3.22 -5.18
C GLY A 71 -4.73 4.22 -6.17
N ALA A 72 -4.64 3.84 -7.45
CA ALA A 72 -3.99 4.64 -8.48
C ALA A 72 -4.90 4.99 -9.68
N TYR A 73 -6.16 4.54 -9.67
CA TYR A 73 -7.07 4.62 -10.81
C TYR A 73 -8.31 5.50 -10.54
N MET A 74 -8.27 6.38 -9.54
CA MET A 74 -9.43 7.15 -9.04
C MET A 74 -10.23 7.88 -10.14
N GLU A 75 -9.53 8.64 -10.99
CA GLU A 75 -10.18 9.43 -12.04
C GLU A 75 -10.86 8.54 -13.07
N LYS A 76 -10.17 7.48 -13.52
CA LYS A 76 -10.70 6.50 -14.48
C LYS A 76 -11.93 5.78 -13.93
N GLU A 77 -11.89 5.35 -12.67
CA GLU A 77 -13.02 4.66 -12.01
C GLU A 77 -14.25 5.58 -11.85
N ARG A 78 -14.04 6.86 -11.55
CA ARG A 78 -15.13 7.84 -11.45
C ARG A 78 -15.74 8.14 -12.82
N GLN A 79 -14.90 8.29 -13.83
CA GLN A 79 -15.34 8.52 -15.20
C GLN A 79 -16.16 7.33 -15.71
N LEU A 80 -15.66 6.11 -15.56
CA LEU A 80 -16.34 4.89 -16.02
C LEU A 80 -17.69 4.69 -15.34
N ALA A 81 -17.76 4.93 -14.01
CA ALA A 81 -19.00 4.87 -13.26
C ALA A 81 -20.05 5.88 -13.73
N LYS A 82 -19.61 7.10 -14.08
CA LYS A 82 -20.48 8.14 -14.63
C LYS A 82 -20.97 7.80 -16.05
N GLU A 83 -20.09 7.30 -16.90
CA GLU A 83 -20.41 6.96 -18.30
C GLU A 83 -21.37 5.78 -18.42
N ASN A 84 -21.30 4.82 -17.50
CA ASN A 84 -22.11 3.60 -17.52
C ASN A 84 -23.24 3.61 -16.47
N ASP A 85 -23.52 4.77 -15.87
CA ASP A 85 -24.61 5.00 -14.90
C ASP A 85 -24.68 3.97 -13.75
N TYR A 86 -23.53 3.69 -13.12
CA TYR A 86 -23.47 2.83 -11.94
C TYR A 86 -22.77 3.51 -10.77
N GLN A 87 -23.05 3.00 -9.56
CA GLN A 87 -22.41 3.53 -8.35
C GLN A 87 -20.90 3.28 -8.40
N SER A 88 -20.12 4.36 -8.29
CA SER A 88 -18.65 4.26 -8.25
C SER A 88 -18.18 3.27 -7.17
N PRO A 89 -17.21 2.38 -7.49
CA PRO A 89 -16.75 1.36 -6.56
C PRO A 89 -15.78 1.93 -5.50
N ILE A 90 -15.45 3.22 -5.59
CA ILE A 90 -14.50 3.89 -4.71
C ILE A 90 -15.20 4.83 -3.72
N CYS A 91 -14.52 5.14 -2.61
CA CYS A 91 -14.97 6.05 -1.57
C CYS A 91 -15.28 7.45 -2.14
N LYS A 92 -16.21 8.16 -1.50
CA LYS A 92 -16.70 9.44 -2.00
C LYS A 92 -15.63 10.53 -1.94
N SER A 93 -14.73 10.46 -0.96
CA SER A 93 -13.68 11.45 -0.74
C SER A 93 -12.34 10.82 -0.34
N LYS A 94 -11.25 11.61 -0.45
CA LYS A 94 -9.94 11.24 0.06
C LYS A 94 -9.97 10.93 1.56
N HIS A 95 -10.72 11.71 2.35
CA HIS A 95 -10.85 11.49 3.78
C HIS A 95 -11.48 10.13 4.09
N GLU A 96 -12.50 9.72 3.33
CA GLU A 96 -13.07 8.38 3.46
C GLU A 96 -12.07 7.29 3.08
N THR A 97 -11.28 7.48 2.02
CA THR A 97 -10.19 6.56 1.65
C THR A 97 -9.14 6.45 2.76
N ASP A 98 -8.73 7.57 3.36
CA ASP A 98 -7.78 7.58 4.48
C ASP A 98 -8.34 6.83 5.70
N ASN A 99 -9.62 7.07 6.03
CA ASN A 99 -10.31 6.34 7.09
C ASN A 99 -10.41 4.85 6.80
N ASN A 100 -10.72 4.48 5.56
CA ASN A 100 -10.81 3.09 5.15
C ASN A 100 -9.43 2.39 5.22
N PHE A 101 -8.38 3.09 4.79
CA PHE A 101 -7.00 2.62 4.89
C PHE A 101 -6.60 2.35 6.34
N ASN A 102 -6.84 3.31 7.23
CA ASN A 102 -6.49 3.20 8.65
C ASN A 102 -7.35 2.15 9.37
N LYS A 103 -8.63 1.99 9.00
CA LYS A 103 -9.49 0.90 9.50
C LYS A 103 -8.94 -0.48 9.11
N ALA A 104 -8.47 -0.63 7.87
CA ALA A 104 -7.87 -1.88 7.40
C ALA A 104 -6.60 -2.22 8.19
N LEU A 105 -5.74 -1.23 8.42
CA LEU A 105 -4.54 -1.40 9.26
C LEU A 105 -4.93 -1.91 10.65
N ARG A 106 -5.84 -1.21 11.35
CA ARG A 106 -6.26 -1.61 12.69
C ARG A 106 -6.81 -3.04 12.73
N PHE A 107 -7.63 -3.40 11.74
CA PHE A 107 -8.20 -4.74 11.62
C PHE A 107 -7.15 -5.82 11.33
N LEU A 108 -6.18 -5.56 10.47
CA LEU A 108 -5.14 -6.54 10.13
C LEU A 108 -4.16 -6.75 11.28
N PHE A 109 -3.79 -5.70 11.99
CA PHE A 109 -2.95 -5.82 13.18
C PHE A 109 -3.64 -6.57 14.32
N SER A 110 -4.95 -6.39 14.52
CA SER A 110 -5.70 -7.23 15.48
C SER A 110 -5.78 -8.71 15.07
N ASN A 111 -5.43 -9.04 13.83
CA ASN A 111 -5.41 -10.39 13.28
C ASN A 111 -4.01 -10.75 12.72
N ILE A 112 -2.93 -10.16 13.27
CA ILE A 112 -1.61 -10.22 12.62
C ILE A 112 -0.99 -11.62 12.56
N LYS A 113 -1.45 -12.55 13.41
CA LYS A 113 -0.99 -13.94 13.40
C LYS A 113 -1.40 -14.61 12.10
N GLY A 114 -0.41 -14.96 11.26
CA GLY A 114 -0.62 -15.56 9.94
C GLY A 114 -0.97 -14.55 8.84
N VAL A 115 -0.64 -13.28 9.06
CA VAL A 115 -0.79 -12.18 8.10
C VAL A 115 0.55 -11.45 7.97
N ASP A 116 0.90 -11.13 6.73
CA ASP A 116 2.07 -10.36 6.36
C ASP A 116 1.58 -9.15 5.56
N ILE A 117 2.07 -7.95 5.87
CA ILE A 117 1.64 -6.72 5.23
C ILE A 117 2.81 -5.89 4.72
N PHE A 118 2.64 -5.37 3.51
CA PHE A 118 3.36 -4.22 2.98
C PHE A 118 2.43 -3.01 3.09
N VAL A 119 2.82 -1.99 3.85
CA VAL A 119 2.09 -0.73 3.96
C VAL A 119 2.65 0.25 2.95
N ALA A 120 1.99 0.36 1.80
CA ALA A 120 2.41 1.26 0.72
C ALA A 120 1.72 2.63 0.86
N SER A 121 2.35 3.54 1.61
CA SER A 121 1.78 4.86 1.93
C SER A 121 2.85 5.93 2.10
N HIS A 122 2.60 7.10 1.51
CA HIS A 122 3.38 8.31 1.80
C HIS A 122 2.73 9.14 2.89
N ASN A 123 1.46 8.92 3.24
CA ASN A 123 0.79 9.65 4.32
C ASN A 123 1.47 9.36 5.68
N GLU A 124 1.97 10.40 6.34
CA GLU A 124 2.68 10.28 7.62
C GLU A 124 1.80 9.74 8.74
N GLU A 125 0.55 10.21 8.86
CA GLU A 125 -0.38 9.76 9.90
C GLU A 125 -0.63 8.25 9.80
N SER A 126 -0.82 7.74 8.57
CA SER A 126 -0.96 6.29 8.35
C SER A 126 0.32 5.53 8.72
N ASN A 127 1.50 6.11 8.47
CA ASN A 127 2.77 5.47 8.84
C ASN A 127 2.99 5.49 10.36
N TYR A 128 2.68 6.59 11.05
CA TYR A 128 2.71 6.67 12.51
C TYR A 128 1.74 5.68 13.15
N LEU A 129 0.54 5.54 12.59
CA LEU A 129 -0.41 4.52 13.04
C LEU A 129 0.19 3.11 12.97
N VAL A 130 0.95 2.77 11.92
CA VAL A 130 1.62 1.46 11.86
C VAL A 130 2.64 1.30 12.99
N LEU A 131 3.41 2.34 13.29
CA LEU A 131 4.38 2.32 14.40
C LEU A 131 3.68 2.10 15.75
N GLU A 132 2.60 2.84 16.03
CA GLU A 132 1.78 2.67 17.23
C GLU A 132 1.22 1.24 17.33
N MET A 133 0.79 0.68 16.20
CA MET A 133 0.24 -0.68 16.17
C MET A 133 1.33 -1.74 16.32
N MET A 134 2.54 -1.54 15.78
CA MET A 134 3.66 -2.43 16.04
C MET A 134 4.03 -2.45 17.52
N ASP A 135 4.11 -1.28 18.16
CA ASP A 135 4.38 -1.16 19.60
C ASP A 135 3.28 -1.82 20.45
N LYS A 136 2.01 -1.51 20.16
CA LYS A 136 0.84 -2.08 20.86
C LYS A 136 0.81 -3.62 20.84
N TYR A 137 1.24 -4.24 19.74
CA TYR A 137 1.28 -5.70 19.60
C TYR A 137 2.67 -6.29 19.88
N SER A 138 3.57 -5.49 20.47
CA SER A 138 4.93 -5.88 20.85
C SER A 138 5.72 -6.53 19.70
N LEU A 139 5.53 -6.02 18.48
CA LEU A 139 6.26 -6.46 17.30
C LEU A 139 7.61 -5.76 17.24
N LYS A 140 8.67 -6.52 16.97
CA LYS A 140 9.99 -5.94 16.72
C LYS A 140 9.97 -5.07 15.47
N ASN A 141 10.82 -4.04 15.43
CA ASN A 141 10.95 -3.15 14.27
C ASN A 141 11.29 -3.93 12.99
N ASP A 142 12.10 -4.97 13.11
CA ASP A 142 12.54 -5.87 12.04
C ASP A 142 11.59 -7.06 11.81
N SER A 143 10.37 -7.02 12.34
CA SER A 143 9.37 -8.07 12.13
C SER A 143 9.14 -8.33 10.63
N ASN A 144 9.50 -9.54 10.18
CA ASN A 144 9.42 -9.95 8.78
C ASN A 144 8.01 -9.86 8.17
N ASN A 145 6.99 -9.78 9.03
CA ASN A 145 5.59 -9.70 8.63
C ASN A 145 5.16 -8.27 8.28
N ILE A 146 5.94 -7.23 8.60
CA ILE A 146 5.57 -5.83 8.38
C ILE A 146 6.65 -5.15 7.55
N TRP A 147 6.25 -4.54 6.44
CA TRP A 147 7.13 -3.77 5.57
C TRP A 147 6.52 -2.41 5.27
N PHE A 148 7.30 -1.35 5.45
CA PHE A 148 6.95 -0.02 4.98
C PHE A 148 7.37 0.12 3.52
N CYS A 149 6.46 0.56 2.66
CA CYS A 149 6.71 0.60 1.22
C CYS A 149 6.40 1.97 0.65
N GLN A 150 7.26 2.46 -0.24
CA GLN A 150 7.04 3.71 -0.95
C GLN A 150 7.55 3.63 -2.39
N LEU A 151 7.11 4.57 -3.21
CA LEU A 151 7.67 4.73 -4.55
C LEU A 151 9.05 5.34 -4.43
N TYR A 152 9.99 4.92 -5.26
CA TYR A 152 11.32 5.52 -5.31
C TYR A 152 11.24 6.99 -5.73
N GLY A 153 11.92 7.88 -5.01
CA GLY A 153 11.91 9.33 -5.24
C GLY A 153 10.68 10.07 -4.70
N MET A 154 9.90 9.43 -3.82
CA MET A 154 8.74 10.04 -3.18
C MET A 154 8.65 9.64 -1.71
N GLY A 155 8.51 10.64 -0.84
CA GLY A 155 8.35 10.42 0.60
C GLY A 155 9.60 9.84 1.28
N ASP A 156 10.77 10.02 0.67
CA ASP A 156 12.03 9.36 1.08
C ASP A 156 12.42 9.69 2.52
N ASN A 157 12.07 10.90 2.98
CA ASN A 157 12.24 11.34 4.36
C ASN A 157 11.57 10.39 5.38
N ILE A 158 10.46 9.74 5.01
CA ILE A 158 9.78 8.78 5.88
C ILE A 158 10.58 7.47 5.91
N THR A 159 10.84 6.88 4.74
CA THR A 159 11.51 5.58 4.67
C THR A 159 12.97 5.59 5.14
N PHE A 160 13.70 6.68 4.95
CA PHE A 160 15.06 6.81 5.49
C PHE A 160 15.08 6.80 7.01
N ASN A 161 14.16 7.54 7.65
CA ASN A 161 14.05 7.56 9.10
C ASN A 161 13.60 6.21 9.68
N LEU A 162 12.65 5.54 9.00
CA LEU A 162 12.20 4.20 9.38
C LEU A 162 13.33 3.17 9.29
N SER A 163 14.05 3.15 8.16
CA SER A 163 15.18 2.24 7.97
C SER A 163 16.29 2.48 9.00
N LYS A 164 16.63 3.75 9.28
CA LYS A 164 17.60 4.10 10.34
C LYS A 164 17.18 3.61 11.74
N LYS A 165 15.88 3.51 12.00
CA LYS A 165 15.32 2.97 13.26
C LYS A 165 15.16 1.44 13.25
N GLY A 166 15.65 0.75 12.22
CA GLY A 166 15.61 -0.72 12.11
C GLY A 166 14.30 -1.30 11.61
N TYR A 167 13.42 -0.49 11.00
CA TYR A 167 12.20 -1.00 10.38
C TYR A 167 12.46 -1.54 8.99
N ASN A 168 11.73 -2.59 8.62
CA ASN A 168 11.75 -3.15 7.27
C ASN A 168 11.15 -2.16 6.27
N VAL A 169 11.93 -1.79 5.26
CA VAL A 169 11.58 -0.78 4.26
C VAL A 169 11.81 -1.33 2.86
N ALA A 170 10.87 -1.05 1.95
CA ALA A 170 11.00 -1.35 0.53
C ALA A 170 10.70 -0.09 -0.32
N LYS A 171 11.42 0.04 -1.44
CA LYS A 171 11.16 1.06 -2.45
C LYS A 171 10.74 0.38 -3.75
N ILE A 172 9.60 0.81 -4.30
CA ILE A 172 9.12 0.39 -5.61
C ILE A 172 9.86 1.23 -6.65
N LEU A 173 10.73 0.57 -7.40
CA LEU A 173 11.52 1.17 -8.46
C LEU A 173 11.04 0.61 -9.81
N PRO A 174 10.30 1.40 -10.60
CA PRO A 174 10.06 1.07 -11.99
C PRO A 174 11.38 1.10 -12.74
N PHE A 175 11.66 0.07 -13.53
CA PHE A 175 12.83 0.01 -14.38
C PHE A 175 12.44 -0.51 -15.77
N GLY A 176 13.08 0.02 -16.80
CA GLY A 176 12.84 -0.38 -18.19
C GLY A 176 12.97 0.77 -19.18
N PRO A 177 12.77 0.51 -20.47
CA PRO A 177 12.81 1.54 -21.51
C PRO A 177 11.75 2.63 -21.27
N VAL A 178 12.10 3.89 -21.53
CA VAL A 178 11.22 5.06 -21.28
C VAL A 178 9.84 4.89 -21.92
N LYS A 179 9.77 4.38 -23.16
CA LYS A 179 8.52 4.13 -23.88
C LYS A 179 7.53 3.26 -23.09
N ASN A 180 8.03 2.25 -22.36
CA ASN A 180 7.22 1.34 -21.56
C ASN A 180 6.81 1.95 -20.21
N LEU A 181 7.53 2.99 -19.76
CA LEU A 181 7.29 3.67 -18.49
C LEU A 181 6.31 4.85 -18.62
N ILE A 182 5.96 5.28 -19.83
CA ILE A 182 5.05 6.41 -20.06
C ILE A 182 3.73 6.27 -19.28
N PRO A 183 3.00 5.13 -19.32
CA PRO A 183 1.75 5.01 -18.57
C PRO A 183 1.95 5.15 -17.04
N TYR A 184 3.06 4.61 -16.52
CA TYR A 184 3.42 4.78 -15.11
C TYR A 184 3.68 6.25 -14.78
N LEU A 185 4.46 6.96 -15.60
CA LEU A 185 4.80 8.37 -15.39
C LEU A 185 3.57 9.26 -15.42
N VAL A 186 2.62 9.00 -16.33
CA VAL A 186 1.33 9.73 -16.39
C VAL A 186 0.55 9.57 -15.09
N ARG A 187 0.43 8.33 -14.58
CA ARG A 187 -0.24 8.09 -13.28
C ARG A 187 0.46 8.80 -12.13
N ARG A 188 1.79 8.89 -12.14
CA ARG A 188 2.56 9.64 -11.12
C ARG A 188 2.34 11.14 -11.22
N ALA A 189 2.26 11.69 -12.44
CA ALA A 189 1.96 13.11 -12.64
C ALA A 189 0.56 13.45 -12.12
N GLN A 190 -0.44 12.61 -12.43
CA GLN A 190 -1.81 12.75 -11.92
C GLN A 190 -1.86 12.63 -10.39
N GLU A 191 -1.19 11.64 -9.80
CA GLU A 191 -1.08 11.50 -8.35
C GLU A 191 -0.44 12.74 -7.70
N ASN A 192 0.69 13.23 -8.21
CA ASN A 192 1.35 14.42 -7.64
C ASN A 192 0.54 15.70 -7.77
N SER A 193 -0.28 15.82 -8.83
CA SER A 193 -1.18 16.96 -9.01
C SER A 193 -2.43 16.88 -8.11
N SER A 194 -2.93 15.68 -7.83
CA SER A 194 -4.15 15.43 -7.04
C SER A 194 -3.88 15.28 -5.54
N VAL A 195 -2.68 14.83 -5.17
CA VAL A 195 -2.21 14.69 -3.78
C VAL A 195 -1.68 16.05 -3.30
N GLY A 196 -2.62 16.97 -3.09
CA GLY A 196 -2.35 18.32 -2.60
C GLY A 196 -1.45 18.34 -1.37
N GLY A 197 -0.20 18.79 -1.57
CA GLY A 197 0.69 19.22 -0.49
C GLY A 197 1.88 18.32 -0.14
N GLN A 198 1.89 17.05 -0.56
CA GLN A 198 2.95 16.13 -0.16
C GLN A 198 4.30 16.46 -0.81
N THR A 199 4.32 16.66 -2.13
CA THR A 199 5.53 17.08 -2.87
C THR A 199 6.02 18.47 -2.42
N ASN A 200 5.11 19.41 -2.17
CA ASN A 200 5.46 20.74 -1.67
C ASN A 200 6.11 20.69 -0.28
N ARG A 201 5.65 19.76 0.57
CA ARG A 201 6.20 19.55 1.92
C ARG A 201 7.61 18.94 1.85
N GLU A 202 7.83 17.96 0.97
CA GLU A 202 9.16 17.38 0.74
C GLU A 202 10.15 18.43 0.23
N LEU A 203 9.74 19.25 -0.74
CA LEU A 203 10.55 20.38 -1.22
C LEU A 203 10.91 21.36 -0.09
N LYS A 204 9.95 21.65 0.82
CA LYS A 204 10.19 22.49 1.99
C LYS A 204 11.24 21.87 2.93
N TYR A 205 11.21 20.55 3.13
CA TYR A 205 12.22 19.85 3.95
C TYR A 205 13.59 19.85 3.30
N LEU A 206 13.68 19.61 1.99
CA LEU A 206 14.94 19.69 1.26
C LEU A 206 15.56 21.09 1.33
N LYS A 207 14.74 22.14 1.13
CA LYS A 207 15.20 23.53 1.29
C LYS A 207 15.74 23.81 2.69
N LYS A 208 15.02 23.37 3.75
CA LYS A 208 15.48 23.53 5.13
C LYS A 208 16.80 22.80 5.38
N GLU A 209 16.94 21.59 4.88
CA GLU A 209 18.16 20.80 5.04
C GLU A 209 19.35 21.40 4.27
N LEU A 210 19.13 21.95 3.07
CA LEU A 210 20.14 22.68 2.32
C LEU A 210 20.64 23.91 3.08
N ILE A 211 19.71 24.70 3.65
CA ILE A 211 20.07 25.87 4.48
C ILE A 211 20.93 25.44 5.67
N ARG A 212 20.49 24.39 6.40
CA ARG A 212 21.22 23.86 7.57
C ARG A 212 22.64 23.37 7.24
N ARG A 213 22.90 22.89 6.02
CA ARG A 213 24.23 22.43 5.59
C ARG A 213 25.13 23.56 5.11
N ASN A 214 24.56 24.69 4.71
CA ASN A 214 25.29 25.87 4.23
C ASN A 214 25.51 26.91 5.34
N SER A 215 25.00 26.67 6.55
CA SER A 215 25.25 27.43 7.78
C SER A 215 26.19 26.66 8.70
#